data_AF-A0A1M5MLK2-F1
#
_entry.id   AF-A0A1M5MLK2-F1
#
_cell.length_a   1.000
_cell.length_b   1.000
_cell.length_c   1.000
_cell.angle_alpha   90.00
_cell.angle_beta   90.00
_cell.angle_gamma   90.00
#
_symmetry.space_group_name_H-M   'P 1'
#
loop_
_entity.id
_entity.type
_entity.pdbx_description
1 polymer ?
#
loop_
_entity_poly.entity_id
_entity_poly.type
_entity_poly.pdbx_seq_one_letter_code
_entity_poly.pdbx_strand_id
1 'polypeptide(L)'
;MNLSRTTPARDRIIEPIIALAGCSKQHRIVIAGSRAVELMLELQRRGYVRTAATANCGQPAGQYDVALVDWRRRTFKTLETALDWLVGFVSPSGVLVVWVDPQKAAANEILRLSLERRGFVIEAGTVHDCGCAVSARRRETSPFRKAA
;
A
#
# COMPACT_ATOMS: atom_id res chain seq x y z
N MET A 1 -26.72 -7.10 -20.71
CA MET A 1 -25.82 -5.99 -21.11
C MET A 1 -24.65 -5.97 -20.15
N ASN A 2 -23.47 -6.42 -20.60
CA ASN A 2 -22.27 -6.49 -19.77
C ASN A 2 -21.57 -5.12 -19.82
N LEU A 3 -21.80 -4.27 -18.83
CA LEU A 3 -21.01 -3.05 -18.63
C LEU A 3 -19.64 -3.45 -18.06
N SER A 4 -18.79 -4.00 -18.93
CA SER A 4 -17.36 -4.04 -18.71
C SER A 4 -16.89 -2.58 -18.73
N ARG A 5 -16.96 -1.91 -17.57
CA ARG A 5 -16.46 -0.55 -17.40
C ARG A 5 -14.96 -0.61 -17.69
N THR A 6 -14.58 -0.24 -18.92
CA THR A 6 -13.19 -0.22 -19.36
C THR A 6 -12.51 0.91 -18.60
N THR A 7 -12.04 0.62 -17.39
CA THR A 7 -11.13 1.52 -16.69
C THR A 7 -9.96 1.75 -17.65
N PRO A 8 -9.63 3.01 -18.01
CA PRO A 8 -8.54 3.31 -18.92
C PRO A 8 -7.28 2.55 -18.50
N ALA A 9 -6.42 2.13 -19.45
CA ALA A 9 -5.18 1.44 -19.12
C ALA A 9 -4.35 2.21 -18.07
N ARG A 10 -4.42 3.55 -18.09
CA ARG A 10 -3.83 4.50 -17.12
C ARG A 10 -4.29 4.32 -15.66
N ASP A 11 -5.38 3.60 -15.45
CA ASP A 11 -5.99 3.37 -14.14
C ASP A 11 -5.82 1.92 -13.63
N ARG A 12 -5.16 1.05 -14.41
CA ARG A 12 -4.94 -0.36 -14.05
C ARG A 12 -3.58 -0.53 -13.36
N ILE A 13 -3.53 -0.28 -12.06
CA ILE A 13 -2.34 -0.58 -11.23
C ILE A 13 -2.47 -1.89 -10.45
N ILE A 14 -3.55 -2.66 -10.65
CA ILE A 14 -3.84 -3.82 -9.80
C ILE A 14 -2.81 -4.96 -9.95
N GLU A 15 -2.41 -5.34 -11.17
CA GLU A 15 -1.38 -6.38 -11.32
C GLU A 15 -0.02 -5.90 -10.83
N PRO A 16 0.44 -4.68 -11.22
CA PRO A 16 1.69 -4.15 -10.72
C PRO A 16 1.73 -4.04 -9.19
N ILE A 17 0.63 -3.65 -8.54
CA ILE A 17 0.59 -3.50 -7.08
C ILE A 17 0.55 -4.83 -6.33
N ILE A 18 -0.14 -5.83 -6.87
CA ILE A 18 -0.11 -7.19 -6.32
C ILE A 18 1.31 -7.78 -6.43
N ALA A 19 1.92 -7.67 -7.61
CA ALA A 19 3.24 -8.22 -7.87
C ALA A 19 4.30 -7.56 -6.98
N LEU A 20 4.29 -6.24 -6.89
CA LEU A 20 5.22 -5.47 -6.07
C LEU A 20 5.05 -5.74 -4.56
N ALA A 21 3.84 -6.06 -4.11
CA ALA A 21 3.53 -6.38 -2.72
C ALA A 21 3.83 -7.83 -2.33
N GLY A 22 4.07 -8.73 -3.30
CA GLY A 22 4.19 -10.17 -3.04
C GLY A 22 2.94 -10.75 -2.38
N CYS A 23 1.74 -10.26 -2.73
CA CYS A 23 0.50 -10.66 -2.04
C CYS A 23 0.15 -12.14 -2.25
N SER A 24 0.01 -12.87 -1.15
CA SER A 24 -0.71 -14.14 -1.08
C SER A 24 -2.21 -13.92 -0.84
N LYS A 25 -3.06 -14.86 -1.29
CA LYS A 25 -4.51 -14.87 -1.00
C LYS A 25 -4.83 -15.06 0.49
N GLN A 26 -3.87 -15.53 1.28
CA GLN A 26 -4.02 -15.72 2.73
C GLN A 26 -3.78 -14.43 3.54
N HIS A 27 -3.06 -13.46 2.96
CA HIS A 27 -2.74 -12.21 3.62
C HIS A 27 -3.99 -11.38 3.90
N ARG A 28 -4.00 -10.73 5.07
CA ARG A 28 -4.93 -9.65 5.41
C ARG A 28 -4.41 -8.37 4.76
N ILE A 29 -5.19 -7.80 3.85
CA ILE A 29 -4.77 -6.65 3.04
C ILE A 29 -5.63 -5.43 3.38
N VAL A 30 -5.02 -4.32 3.79
CA VAL A 30 -5.72 -3.04 3.93
C VAL A 30 -5.41 -2.16 2.72
N ILE A 31 -6.40 -1.42 2.24
CA ILE A 31 -6.28 -0.62 1.03
C ILE A 31 -6.65 0.83 1.35
N ALA A 32 -5.75 1.75 1.02
CA ALA A 32 -5.92 3.17 1.25
C ALA A 32 -5.88 3.97 -0.07
N GLY A 33 -6.46 5.17 -0.03
CA GLY A 33 -6.36 6.14 -1.12
C GLY A 33 -7.63 6.29 -1.95
N SER A 34 -7.48 6.93 -3.11
CA SER A 34 -8.62 7.47 -3.88
C SER A 34 -9.58 6.41 -4.42
N ARG A 35 -9.11 5.17 -4.61
CA ARG A 35 -9.88 4.06 -5.20
C ARG A 35 -9.95 2.83 -4.31
N ALA A 36 -9.82 3.03 -2.99
CA ALA A 36 -9.65 1.93 -2.04
C ALA A 36 -10.77 0.88 -2.10
N VAL A 37 -12.05 1.32 -2.16
CA VAL A 37 -13.20 0.41 -2.24
C VAL A 37 -13.25 -0.34 -3.57
N GLU A 38 -12.97 0.35 -4.69
CA GLU A 38 -12.95 -0.30 -6.01
C GLU A 38 -11.85 -1.38 -6.10
N LEU A 39 -10.64 -1.05 -5.60
CA LEU A 39 -9.53 -1.98 -5.56
C LEU A 39 -9.80 -3.16 -4.61
N MET A 40 -10.47 -2.92 -3.48
CA MET A 40 -10.92 -3.96 -2.56
C MET A 40 -11.85 -4.96 -3.26
N LEU A 41 -12.91 -4.48 -3.91
CA LEU A 41 -13.88 -5.33 -4.59
C LEU A 41 -13.26 -6.10 -5.76
N GLU A 42 -12.32 -5.49 -6.49
CA GLU A 42 -11.58 -6.17 -7.55
C GLU A 42 -10.66 -7.28 -6.99
N LEU A 43 -9.96 -7.03 -5.88
CA LEU A 43 -9.13 -8.04 -5.22
C LEU A 43 -9.95 -9.21 -4.68
N GLN A 44 -11.12 -8.94 -4.09
CA GLN A 44 -12.03 -9.98 -3.62
C GLN A 44 -12.52 -10.87 -4.77
N ARG A 45 -12.87 -10.29 -5.92
CA ARG A 45 -13.23 -11.05 -7.14
C ARG A 45 -12.10 -11.95 -7.65
N ARG A 46 -10.85 -11.64 -7.31
CA ARG A 46 -9.65 -12.42 -7.66
C ARG A 46 -9.24 -13.44 -6.58
N GLY A 47 -10.02 -13.53 -5.49
CA GLY A 47 -9.82 -14.50 -4.41
C GLY A 47 -9.00 -14.00 -3.22
N TYR A 48 -8.67 -12.71 -3.16
CA TYR A 48 -8.09 -12.08 -1.96
C TYR A 48 -9.23 -11.68 -1.01
N VAL A 49 -9.81 -12.67 -0.33
CA VAL A 49 -11.04 -12.47 0.46
C VAL A 49 -10.84 -11.64 1.73
N ARG A 50 -9.61 -11.57 2.26
CA ARG A 50 -9.25 -10.85 3.49
C ARG A 50 -8.80 -9.42 3.23
N THR A 51 -9.50 -8.71 2.35
CA THR A 51 -9.22 -7.31 2.02
C THR A 51 -10.19 -6.36 2.71
N ALA A 52 -9.71 -5.21 3.18
CA ALA A 52 -10.51 -4.10 3.67
C ALA A 52 -10.03 -2.78 3.06
N ALA A 53 -10.94 -1.83 2.85
CA ALA A 53 -10.59 -0.45 2.55
C ALA A 53 -10.43 0.35 3.85
N THR A 54 -9.65 1.42 3.86
CA THR A 54 -9.51 2.26 5.06
C THR A 54 -10.82 2.91 5.52
N ALA A 55 -11.82 2.99 4.65
CA ALA A 55 -13.15 3.50 4.97
C ALA A 55 -14.03 2.49 5.73
N ASN A 56 -13.69 1.21 5.71
CA ASN A 56 -14.46 0.14 6.35
C ASN A 56 -13.61 -0.83 7.19
N CYS A 57 -12.32 -0.52 7.38
CA CYS A 57 -11.50 -1.25 8.32
C CYS A 57 -11.88 -0.83 9.76
N GLY A 58 -11.77 -1.78 10.70
CA GLY A 58 -11.88 -1.49 12.12
C GLY A 58 -10.70 -0.65 12.63
N GLN A 59 -10.52 -0.63 13.95
CA GLN A 59 -9.43 0.15 14.58
C GLN A 59 -8.02 -0.33 14.16
N PRO A 60 -7.00 0.56 14.20
CA PRO A 60 -5.61 0.19 13.96
C PRO A 60 -5.15 -0.80 15.03
N ALA A 61 -4.91 -2.05 14.63
CA ALA A 61 -4.59 -3.16 15.53
C ALA A 61 -3.40 -4.02 15.05
N GLY A 62 -2.58 -3.50 14.14
CA GLY A 62 -1.41 -4.22 13.60
C GLY A 62 -1.75 -5.56 12.93
N GLN A 63 -2.97 -5.71 12.42
CA GLN A 63 -3.54 -6.99 11.99
C GLN A 63 -3.42 -7.25 10.48
N TYR A 64 -2.83 -6.34 9.70
CA TYR A 64 -2.73 -6.45 8.25
C TYR A 64 -1.31 -6.80 7.84
N ASP A 65 -1.18 -7.83 7.02
CA ASP A 65 0.10 -8.29 6.47
C ASP A 65 0.59 -7.36 5.36
N VAL A 66 -0.36 -6.76 4.62
CA VAL A 66 -0.07 -5.88 3.49
C VAL A 66 -0.97 -4.64 3.54
N ALA A 67 -0.39 -3.47 3.28
CA ALA A 67 -1.12 -2.24 2.99
C ALA A 67 -0.85 -1.78 1.56
N LEU A 68 -1.91 -1.57 0.78
CA LEU A 68 -1.85 -1.07 -0.60
C LEU A 68 -2.38 0.36 -0.66
N VAL A 69 -1.58 1.31 -1.13
CA VAL A 69 -1.90 2.75 -1.06
C VAL A 69 -1.88 3.37 -2.45
N ASP A 70 -3.05 3.74 -2.99
CA ASP A 70 -3.15 4.51 -4.23
C ASP A 70 -3.27 6.02 -3.95
N TRP A 71 -2.13 6.72 -4.00
CA TRP A 71 -2.03 8.14 -3.70
C TRP A 71 -1.81 9.04 -4.91
N ARG A 72 -1.93 8.51 -6.12
CA ARG A 72 -1.63 9.22 -7.37
C ARG A 72 -2.45 10.49 -7.59
N ARG A 73 -3.65 10.56 -7.03
CA ARG A 73 -4.59 11.69 -7.19
C ARG A 73 -4.63 12.62 -5.97
N ARG A 74 -3.64 12.54 -5.08
CA ARG A 74 -3.61 13.27 -3.81
C ARG A 74 -2.25 13.95 -3.59
N THR A 75 -2.20 14.91 -2.68
CA THR A 75 -0.95 15.63 -2.38
C THR A 75 -0.05 14.80 -1.47
N PHE A 76 1.26 15.02 -1.58
CA PHE A 76 2.24 14.35 -0.72
C PHE A 76 2.04 14.69 0.77
N LYS A 77 1.64 15.92 1.12
CA LYS A 77 1.33 16.30 2.52
C LYS A 77 0.27 15.38 3.14
N THR A 78 -0.80 15.08 2.39
CA THR A 78 -1.84 14.16 2.87
C THR A 78 -1.36 12.70 2.92
N LEU A 79 -0.32 12.36 2.13
CA LEU A 79 0.29 11.03 2.18
C LEU A 79 0.99 10.83 3.50
N GLU A 80 1.78 11.79 3.99
CA GLU A 80 2.50 11.65 5.27
C GLU A 80 1.53 11.36 6.43
N THR A 81 0.43 12.11 6.52
CA THR A 81 -0.62 11.85 7.52
C THR A 81 -1.24 10.46 7.37
N ALA A 82 -1.48 10.00 6.14
CA ALA A 82 -2.00 8.66 5.89
C ALA A 82 -0.99 7.57 6.27
N LEU A 83 0.30 7.80 6.01
CA LEU A 83 1.38 6.87 6.37
C LEU A 83 1.49 6.73 7.89
N ASP A 84 1.43 7.83 8.65
CA ASP A 84 1.45 7.81 10.12
C ASP A 84 0.34 6.93 10.68
N TRP A 85 -0.86 7.05 10.11
CA TRP A 85 -2.00 6.26 10.52
C TRP A 85 -1.88 4.78 10.08
N LEU A 86 -1.42 4.53 8.86
CA LEU A 86 -1.26 3.18 8.29
C LEU A 86 -0.24 2.33 9.05
N VAL A 87 0.77 2.94 9.68
CA VAL A 87 1.71 2.21 10.56
C VAL A 87 0.96 1.46 11.68
N GLY A 88 -0.17 1.97 12.17
CA GLY A 88 -1.00 1.31 13.18
C GLY A 88 -1.81 0.11 12.66
N PHE A 89 -1.97 -0.01 11.34
CA PHE A 89 -2.72 -1.13 10.72
C PHE A 89 -1.83 -2.30 10.37
N VAL A 90 -0.61 -2.00 9.92
CA VAL A 90 0.32 -3.00 9.40
C VAL A 90 1.01 -3.74 10.55
N SER A 91 1.10 -5.05 10.44
CA SER A 91 1.80 -5.90 11.42
C SER A 91 3.29 -5.53 11.54
N PRO A 92 3.98 -5.97 12.61
CA PRO A 92 5.40 -5.65 12.83
C PRO A 92 6.35 -6.04 11.68
N SER A 93 5.97 -7.03 10.87
CA SER A 93 6.71 -7.51 9.69
C SER A 93 5.99 -7.25 8.37
N GLY A 94 4.90 -6.48 8.40
CA GLY A 94 4.03 -6.27 7.26
C GLY A 94 4.62 -5.36 6.18
N VAL A 95 4.06 -5.46 4.99
CA VAL A 95 4.51 -4.77 3.78
C VAL A 95 3.58 -3.60 3.47
N LEU A 96 4.16 -2.48 3.08
CA LEU A 96 3.45 -1.30 2.62
C LEU A 96 3.88 -0.99 1.18
N VAL A 97 2.91 -0.98 0.26
CA VAL A 97 3.13 -0.61 -1.14
C VAL A 97 2.40 0.70 -1.44
N VAL A 98 3.15 1.72 -1.85
CA VAL A 98 2.62 3.07 -2.08
C VAL A 98 2.83 3.49 -3.52
N TRP A 99 1.74 3.84 -4.20
CA TRP A 99 1.72 4.37 -5.57
C TRP A 99 1.55 5.89 -5.55
N VAL A 100 2.44 6.60 -6.24
CA VAL A 100 2.43 8.06 -6.38
C VAL A 100 2.45 8.47 -7.85
N ASP A 101 2.03 9.71 -8.11
CA ASP A 101 1.95 10.29 -9.46
C ASP A 101 3.32 10.25 -10.18
N PRO A 102 3.37 9.85 -11.46
CA PRO A 102 4.63 9.70 -12.21
C PRO A 102 5.32 11.02 -12.55
N GLN A 103 4.60 12.16 -12.57
CA GLN A 103 5.16 13.45 -12.97
C GLN A 103 6.07 14.09 -11.92
N LYS A 104 6.28 13.42 -10.78
CA LYS A 104 7.09 13.94 -9.68
C LYS A 104 8.17 12.93 -9.33
N ALA A 105 9.25 12.87 -10.12
CA ALA A 105 10.42 12.04 -9.80
C ALA A 105 10.93 12.29 -8.37
N ALA A 106 10.94 13.56 -7.94
CA ALA A 106 11.26 13.93 -6.55
C ALA A 106 10.30 13.32 -5.51
N ALA A 107 9.04 13.08 -5.85
CA ALA A 107 8.08 12.47 -4.92
C ALA A 107 8.42 11.00 -4.59
N ASN A 108 9.13 10.29 -5.47
CA ASN A 108 9.59 8.93 -5.19
C ASN A 108 10.72 8.91 -4.13
N GLU A 109 11.69 9.83 -4.24
CA GLU A 109 12.75 9.98 -3.23
C GLU A 109 12.19 10.47 -1.89
N ILE A 110 11.31 11.48 -1.91
CA ILE A 110 10.66 11.96 -0.68
C ILE A 110 9.80 10.84 -0.06
N LEU A 111 9.13 10.01 -0.87
CA LEU A 111 8.39 8.84 -0.39
C LEU A 111 9.33 7.84 0.31
N ARG A 112 10.47 7.50 -0.30
CA ARG A 112 11.46 6.59 0.29
C ARG A 112 11.93 7.08 1.65
N LEU A 113 12.38 8.34 1.74
CA LEU A 113 12.80 8.97 2.99
C LEU A 113 11.66 9.02 4.03
N SER A 114 10.43 9.23 3.58
CA SER A 114 9.24 9.27 4.46
C SER A 114 8.92 7.90 5.07
N LEU A 115 9.10 6.83 4.31
CA LEU A 115 8.93 5.45 4.75
C LEU A 115 10.05 5.03 5.71
N GLU A 116 11.30 5.35 5.40
CA GLU A 116 12.46 5.03 6.25
C GLU A 116 12.37 5.71 7.62
N ARG A 117 11.98 6.98 7.68
CA ARG A 117 11.73 7.70 8.94
C ARG A 117 10.67 7.03 9.83
N ARG A 118 9.78 6.23 9.23
CA ARG A 118 8.72 5.47 9.93
C ARG A 118 9.11 4.03 10.24
N GLY A 119 10.38 3.67 10.05
CA GLY A 119 10.90 2.35 10.34
C GLY A 119 10.60 1.30 9.27
N PHE A 120 10.32 1.73 8.03
CA PHE A 120 10.23 0.81 6.91
C PHE A 120 11.56 0.70 6.18
N VAL A 121 11.84 -0.48 5.63
CA VAL A 121 12.97 -0.73 4.74
C VAL A 121 12.43 -0.91 3.33
N ILE A 122 12.99 -0.16 2.39
CA ILE A 122 12.59 -0.27 0.99
C ILE A 122 13.05 -1.61 0.43
N GLU A 123 12.12 -2.41 -0.10
CA GLU A 123 12.42 -3.72 -0.69
C GLU A 123 12.50 -3.64 -2.21
N ALA A 124 11.61 -2.84 -2.82
CA ALA A 124 11.52 -2.73 -4.28
C ALA A 124 10.89 -1.40 -4.69
N GLY A 125 11.08 -1.03 -5.96
CA GLY A 125 10.35 0.05 -6.59
C GLY A 125 10.11 -0.22 -8.07
N THR A 126 9.08 0.40 -8.62
CA THR A 126 8.75 0.29 -10.05
C THR A 126 8.29 1.64 -10.60
N VAL A 127 8.54 1.85 -11.88
CA VAL A 127 8.02 2.98 -12.66
C VAL A 127 7.06 2.41 -13.70
N HIS A 128 5.86 2.97 -13.75
CA HIS A 128 4.80 2.58 -14.66
C HIS A 128 4.22 3.85 -15.30
N ASP A 129 3.59 3.74 -16.47
CA ASP A 129 2.91 4.87 -17.15
C ASP A 129 1.85 5.56 -16.29
N CYS A 130 1.43 4.88 -15.23
CA CYS A 130 0.40 5.30 -14.30
C CYS A 130 0.94 5.91 -13.01
N GLY A 131 2.26 5.89 -12.78
CA GLY A 131 2.87 6.27 -11.51
C GLY A 131 4.10 5.47 -11.14
N CYS A 132 4.79 5.95 -10.12
CA CYS A 132 5.86 5.22 -9.47
C CYS A 132 5.31 4.53 -8.23
N ALA A 133 5.86 3.37 -7.89
CA ALA A 133 5.53 2.72 -6.63
C ALA A 133 6.75 2.18 -5.90
N VAL A 134 6.60 2.10 -4.59
CA VAL A 134 7.61 1.61 -3.66
C VAL A 134 6.98 0.55 -2.78
N SER A 135 7.65 -0.60 -2.67
CA SER A 135 7.38 -1.60 -1.64
C SER A 135 8.36 -1.39 -0.50
N ALA A 136 7.84 -1.36 0.72
CA ALA A 136 8.66 -1.27 1.91
C ALA A 136 8.12 -2.17 3.01
N ARG A 137 9.01 -2.91 3.67
CA ARG A 137 8.67 -3.77 4.80
C ARG A 137 8.91 -3.05 6.10
N ARG A 138 7.98 -3.17 7.04
CA ARG A 138 8.19 -2.67 8.39
C ARG A 138 9.33 -3.46 9.06
N ARG A 139 10.35 -2.76 9.57
CA ARG A 139 11.35 -3.41 10.42
C ARG A 139 10.67 -3.80 11.73
N GLU A 140 10.82 -5.05 12.12
CA GLU A 140 10.55 -5.45 13.49
C GLU A 140 11.41 -4.59 14.41
N THR A 141 10.76 -3.74 15.19
CA THR A 141 11.35 -3.26 16.44
C THR A 141 11.32 -4.46 17.39
N SER A 142 12.34 -5.32 17.31
CA SER A 142 12.49 -6.43 18.25
C SER A 142 12.40 -5.88 19.69
N PRO A 143 11.51 -6.41 20.56
CA PRO A 143 11.59 -6.17 21.99
C PRO A 143 12.81 -6.86 22.63
N PHE A 144 13.58 -7.67 21.90
CA PHE A 144 14.70 -8.41 22.45
C PHE A 144 16.01 -7.63 22.32
N ARG A 145 16.17 -6.58 23.13
CA ARG A 145 17.52 -6.19 23.60
C ARG A 145 17.80 -6.90 24.92
N LYS A 146 18.53 -8.01 24.79
CA LYS A 146 19.38 -8.71 25.77
C LYS A 146 18.74 -9.09 27.11
N ALA A 147 18.53 -10.40 27.27
CA ALA A 147 18.94 -11.06 28.51
C ALA A 147 20.47 -11.13 28.53
N ALA A 148 21.08 -10.52 29.54
CA ALA A 148 22.36 -10.87 30.14
C ALA A 148 22.47 -10.11 31.48
#